data_AF-A0A8S3UQ79-F1
#
_entry.id   AF-A0A8S3UQ79-F1
#
_cell.length_a   1.000
_cell.length_b   1.000
_cell.length_c   1.000
_cell.angle_alpha   90.00
_cell.angle_beta   90.00
_cell.angle_gamma   90.00
#
_symmetry.space_group_name_H-M   'P 1'
#
loop_
_entity.id
_entity.type
_entity.pdbx_description
1 polymer ?
#
loop_
_entity_poly.entity_id
_entity_poly.type
_entity_poly.pdbx_seq_one_letter_code
_entity_poly.pdbx_strand_id
1 'polypeptide(L)'
;MASKLSNKTALHVLTYKGHTDCVGNLIEAGADVNIYDFEYHTPLWYAIKNKQNEIAKFLLRANCMVDTFQCAGHIPIEECPITLALSLDAVDIIKLFILTGYDKAHMKTALQNDEGREKLKQFDIDHWFDRANDIRSLKHTCRMWIRHHLGNSFYHNVMELPIPQVMRDFIFMKEIDEDH
;
A
#
# COMPACT_ATOMS: atom_id res chain seq x y z
N MET A 1 -17.85 -22.33 -23.99
CA MET A 1 -17.05 -21.97 -22.81
C MET A 1 -17.05 -20.46 -22.70
N ALA A 2 -17.85 -19.90 -21.79
CA ALA A 2 -17.71 -18.47 -21.48
C ALA A 2 -16.30 -18.27 -20.94
N SER A 3 -15.47 -17.50 -21.64
CA SER A 3 -14.19 -17.04 -21.10
C SER A 3 -14.50 -16.42 -19.74
N LYS A 4 -13.94 -16.95 -18.65
CA LYS A 4 -13.95 -16.27 -17.34
C LYS A 4 -13.42 -14.87 -17.61
N LEU A 5 -14.31 -13.89 -17.69
CA LEU A 5 -13.96 -12.47 -17.84
C LEU A 5 -13.21 -12.13 -16.56
N SER A 6 -11.87 -12.14 -16.63
CA SER A 6 -11.02 -11.82 -15.48
C SER A 6 -11.59 -10.61 -14.77
N ASN A 7 -11.73 -10.65 -13.44
CA ASN A 7 -12.23 -9.52 -12.64
C ASN A 7 -11.24 -8.33 -12.62
N LYS A 8 -10.53 -8.12 -13.74
CA LYS A 8 -9.57 -7.06 -13.96
C LYS A 8 -10.32 -5.78 -14.27
N THR A 9 -10.17 -4.81 -13.39
CA THR A 9 -10.66 -3.44 -13.57
C THR A 9 -9.69 -2.64 -14.46
N ALA A 10 -10.12 -1.47 -14.92
CA ALA A 10 -9.25 -0.52 -15.63
C ALA A 10 -7.98 -0.20 -14.81
N LEU A 11 -8.10 -0.10 -13.48
CA LEU A 11 -6.98 0.15 -12.58
C LEU A 11 -5.95 -0.99 -12.62
N HIS A 12 -6.37 -2.26 -12.67
CA HIS A 12 -5.43 -3.39 -12.84
C HIS A 12 -4.64 -3.29 -14.14
N VAL A 13 -5.33 -3.00 -15.25
CA VAL A 13 -4.71 -2.95 -16.58
C VAL A 13 -3.73 -1.78 -16.68
N LEU A 14 -4.13 -0.60 -16.22
CA LEU A 14 -3.28 0.59 -16.26
C LEU A 14 -2.09 0.49 -15.34
N THR A 15 -2.28 -0.11 -14.15
CA THR A 15 -1.16 -0.48 -13.28
C THR A 15 -0.26 -1.47 -14.01
N TYR A 16 -0.74 -2.63 -14.46
CA TYR A 16 0.11 -3.59 -15.20
C TYR A 16 0.90 -2.95 -16.38
N LYS A 17 0.29 -2.00 -17.10
CA LYS A 17 0.93 -1.28 -18.22
C LYS A 17 1.84 -0.12 -17.82
N GLY A 18 1.81 0.33 -16.57
CA GLY A 18 2.66 1.43 -16.07
C GLY A 18 2.16 2.82 -16.46
N HIS A 19 0.86 2.98 -16.70
CA HIS A 19 0.27 4.26 -17.12
C HIS A 19 0.01 5.16 -15.91
N THR A 20 1.07 5.69 -15.30
CA THR A 20 1.04 6.42 -14.02
C THR A 20 0.00 7.55 -13.98
N ASP A 21 -0.05 8.41 -14.99
CA ASP A 21 -1.00 9.54 -15.02
C ASP A 21 -2.46 9.07 -15.03
N CYS A 22 -2.75 8.02 -15.82
CA CYS A 22 -4.09 7.44 -15.88
C CYS A 22 -4.48 6.77 -14.56
N VAL A 23 -3.52 6.14 -13.87
CA VAL A 23 -3.74 5.56 -12.55
C VAL A 23 -4.10 6.65 -11.54
N GLY A 24 -3.34 7.75 -11.51
CA GLY A 24 -3.65 8.91 -10.66
C GLY A 24 -5.06 9.43 -10.90
N ASN A 25 -5.42 9.69 -12.15
CA ASN A 25 -6.76 10.19 -12.51
C ASN A 25 -7.90 9.25 -12.06
N LEU A 26 -7.72 7.94 -12.18
CA LEU A 26 -8.74 6.97 -11.74
C LEU A 26 -8.89 6.95 -10.22
N ILE A 27 -7.78 7.01 -9.49
CA ILE A 27 -7.79 7.06 -8.02
C ILE A 27 -8.50 8.33 -7.54
N GLU A 28 -8.18 9.48 -8.13
CA GLU A 28 -8.82 10.76 -7.80
C GLU A 28 -10.32 10.77 -8.14
N ALA A 29 -10.72 10.05 -9.18
CA ALA A 29 -12.12 9.83 -9.54
C ALA A 29 -12.86 8.83 -8.62
N GLY A 30 -12.19 8.26 -7.61
CA GLY A 30 -12.79 7.36 -6.63
C GLY A 30 -12.77 5.88 -7.02
N ALA A 31 -11.85 5.46 -7.90
CA ALA A 31 -11.65 4.04 -8.18
C ALA A 31 -11.26 3.27 -6.92
N ASP A 32 -11.88 2.11 -6.71
CA ASP A 32 -11.54 1.23 -5.60
C ASP A 32 -10.18 0.55 -5.85
N VAL A 33 -9.21 0.89 -5.01
CA VAL A 33 -7.81 0.43 -5.10
C VAL A 33 -7.57 -0.97 -4.51
N ASN A 34 -8.58 -1.56 -3.87
CA ASN A 34 -8.49 -2.84 -3.17
C ASN A 34 -9.22 -3.99 -3.89
N ILE A 35 -9.82 -3.72 -5.05
CA ILE A 35 -10.41 -4.77 -5.90
C ILE A 35 -9.31 -5.76 -6.28
N TYR A 36 -9.60 -7.05 -6.24
CA TYR A 36 -8.73 -8.12 -6.69
C TYR A 36 -9.32 -8.86 -7.90
N ASP A 37 -8.46 -9.38 -8.76
CA ASP A 37 -8.88 -10.23 -9.88
C ASP A 37 -9.13 -11.70 -9.45
N PHE A 38 -9.38 -12.61 -10.39
CA PHE A 38 -9.64 -14.03 -10.05
C PHE A 38 -8.41 -14.79 -9.55
N GLU A 39 -7.23 -14.20 -9.67
CA GLU A 39 -5.98 -14.72 -9.11
C GLU A 39 -5.67 -14.05 -7.76
N TYR A 40 -6.63 -13.30 -7.21
CA TYR A 40 -6.51 -12.54 -5.96
C TYR A 40 -5.50 -11.38 -6.03
N HIS A 41 -5.06 -11.00 -7.23
CA HIS A 41 -4.11 -9.91 -7.40
C HIS A 41 -4.82 -8.56 -7.35
N THR A 42 -4.36 -7.67 -6.47
CA THR A 42 -4.80 -6.27 -6.39
C THR A 42 -4.00 -5.36 -7.33
N PRO A 43 -4.41 -4.11 -7.59
CA PRO A 43 -3.58 -3.13 -8.27
C PRO A 43 -2.18 -2.99 -7.64
N LEU A 44 -2.09 -3.01 -6.30
CA LEU A 44 -0.80 -2.91 -5.61
C LEU A 44 0.08 -4.12 -5.92
N TRP A 45 -0.48 -5.33 -5.96
CA TRP A 45 0.25 -6.53 -6.36
C TRP A 45 0.90 -6.36 -7.74
N TYR A 46 0.14 -5.86 -8.73
CA TYR A 46 0.68 -5.60 -10.07
C TYR A 46 1.77 -4.53 -10.08
N ALA A 47 1.62 -3.47 -9.28
CA ALA A 47 2.63 -2.41 -9.18
C ALA A 47 3.98 -2.98 -8.67
N ILE A 48 3.93 -3.82 -7.63
CA ILE A 48 5.12 -4.45 -7.04
C ILE A 48 5.73 -5.44 -8.04
N LYS A 49 4.91 -6.33 -8.63
CA LYS A 49 5.39 -7.33 -9.59
C LYS A 49 6.11 -6.73 -10.79
N ASN A 50 5.64 -5.57 -11.26
CA ASN A 50 6.18 -4.87 -12.41
C ASN A 50 7.16 -3.73 -12.04
N LYS A 51 7.58 -3.62 -10.78
CA LYS A 51 8.54 -2.62 -10.28
C LYS A 51 8.13 -1.16 -10.55
N GLN A 52 6.83 -0.88 -10.43
CA GLN A 52 6.26 0.44 -10.67
C GLN A 52 6.11 1.22 -9.37
N ASN A 53 7.26 1.66 -8.83
CA ASN A 53 7.32 2.30 -7.51
C ASN A 53 6.43 3.54 -7.40
N GLU A 54 6.36 4.37 -8.45
CA GLU A 54 5.50 5.56 -8.46
C GLU A 54 4.00 5.21 -8.40
N ILE A 55 3.57 4.16 -9.10
CA ILE A 55 2.19 3.69 -9.01
C ILE A 55 1.92 3.08 -7.62
N ALA A 56 2.88 2.36 -7.05
CA ALA A 56 2.77 1.85 -5.68
C ALA A 56 2.60 2.99 -4.66
N LYS A 57 3.35 4.10 -4.81
CA LYS A 57 3.17 5.31 -3.97
C LYS A 57 1.76 5.87 -4.10
N PHE A 58 1.22 6.03 -5.32
CA PHE A 58 -0.16 6.50 -5.52
C PHE A 58 -1.19 5.60 -4.83
N LEU A 59 -1.06 4.28 -4.97
CA LEU A 59 -1.97 3.33 -4.35
C LEU A 59 -1.89 3.38 -2.82
N LEU A 60 -0.69 3.48 -2.25
CA LEU A 60 -0.49 3.64 -0.81
C LEU A 60 -1.15 4.92 -0.28
N ARG A 61 -0.99 6.03 -0.99
CA ARG A 61 -1.65 7.30 -0.63
C ARG A 61 -3.17 7.17 -0.65
N ALA A 62 -3.70 6.37 -1.57
CA ALA A 62 -5.12 6.07 -1.73
C ALA A 62 -5.70 5.03 -0.75
N ASN A 63 -4.95 4.66 0.29
CA ASN A 63 -5.38 3.73 1.33
C ASN A 63 -5.59 2.29 0.81
N CYS A 64 -4.69 1.84 -0.08
CA CYS A 64 -4.66 0.44 -0.46
C CYS A 64 -4.26 -0.47 0.71
N MET A 65 -4.69 -1.72 0.61
CA MET A 65 -4.43 -2.77 1.57
C MET A 65 -3.11 -3.46 1.22
N VAL A 66 -2.23 -3.59 2.20
CA VAL A 66 -0.87 -4.13 1.98
C VAL A 66 -0.66 -5.50 2.62
N ASP A 67 -1.37 -5.78 3.72
CA ASP A 67 -1.14 -6.93 4.59
C ASP A 67 -2.31 -7.93 4.60
N THR A 68 -2.07 -9.10 5.20
CA THR A 68 -3.01 -10.24 5.27
C THR A 68 -4.21 -10.01 6.19
N PHE A 69 -4.14 -9.03 7.09
CA PHE A 69 -5.24 -8.70 8.01
C PHE A 69 -6.21 -7.68 7.41
N GLN A 70 -5.69 -6.85 6.50
CA GLN A 70 -6.46 -5.95 5.66
C GLN A 70 -7.04 -6.71 4.47
N CYS A 71 -6.24 -7.58 3.84
CA CYS A 71 -6.69 -8.48 2.78
C CYS A 71 -7.86 -9.32 3.28
N ALA A 72 -8.94 -9.38 2.50
CA ALA A 72 -10.09 -10.19 2.85
C ALA A 72 -9.62 -11.63 3.08
N GLY A 73 -10.12 -12.30 4.14
CA GLY A 73 -9.57 -13.57 4.63
C GLY A 73 -9.55 -14.75 3.65
N HIS A 74 -10.07 -14.56 2.44
CA HIS A 74 -9.99 -15.51 1.33
C HIS A 74 -8.84 -15.25 0.34
N ILE A 75 -8.11 -14.15 0.47
CA ILE A 75 -6.88 -13.89 -0.31
C ILE A 75 -5.77 -14.76 0.28
N PRO A 76 -5.13 -15.64 -0.51
CA PRO A 76 -4.00 -16.44 -0.03
C PRO A 76 -2.85 -15.56 0.48
N ILE A 77 -2.16 -16.02 1.54
CA ILE A 77 -1.03 -15.27 2.16
C ILE A 77 0.08 -14.98 1.13
N GLU A 78 0.34 -15.93 0.24
CA GLU A 78 1.32 -15.82 -0.85
C GLU A 78 0.99 -14.69 -1.84
N GLU A 79 -0.30 -14.39 -2.03
CA GLU A 79 -0.78 -13.34 -2.92
C GLU A 79 -0.93 -11.99 -2.24
N CYS A 80 -0.58 -11.89 -0.95
CA CYS A 80 -0.59 -10.61 -0.26
C CYS A 80 0.59 -9.74 -0.74
N PRO A 81 0.37 -8.42 -0.95
CA PRO A 81 1.41 -7.50 -1.44
C PRO A 81 2.70 -7.51 -0.61
N ILE A 82 2.57 -7.67 0.72
CA ILE A 82 3.69 -7.79 1.65
C ILE A 82 4.58 -9.01 1.36
N THR A 83 4.00 -10.18 1.15
CA THR A 83 4.71 -11.43 0.86
C THR A 83 5.41 -11.34 -0.49
N LEU A 84 4.72 -10.77 -1.49
CA LEU A 84 5.30 -10.53 -2.80
C LEU A 84 6.51 -9.59 -2.73
N ALA A 85 6.40 -8.45 -2.03
CA ALA A 85 7.49 -7.49 -1.90
C ALA A 85 8.74 -8.12 -1.25
N LEU A 86 8.55 -8.94 -0.22
CA LEU A 86 9.63 -9.68 0.44
C LEU A 86 10.27 -10.73 -0.50
N SER A 87 9.45 -11.47 -1.25
CA SER A 87 9.95 -12.49 -2.18
C SER A 87 10.77 -11.91 -3.35
N LEU A 88 10.45 -10.68 -3.75
CA LEU A 88 11.09 -9.98 -4.86
C LEU A 88 12.24 -9.08 -4.43
N ASP A 89 12.55 -9.01 -3.13
CA ASP A 89 13.51 -8.06 -2.55
C ASP A 89 13.24 -6.62 -3.00
N ALA A 90 11.95 -6.22 -2.96
CA ALA A 90 11.50 -4.89 -3.35
C ALA A 90 11.75 -3.90 -2.19
N VAL A 91 13.02 -3.62 -1.92
CA VAL A 91 13.50 -2.84 -0.75
C VAL A 91 12.78 -1.51 -0.60
N ASP A 92 12.63 -0.76 -1.70
CA ASP A 92 11.94 0.54 -1.68
C ASP A 92 10.47 0.40 -1.26
N ILE A 93 9.78 -0.65 -1.73
CA ILE A 93 8.39 -0.93 -1.36
C ILE A 93 8.30 -1.35 0.11
N ILE A 94 9.23 -2.20 0.58
CA ILE A 94 9.31 -2.63 1.98
C ILE A 94 9.52 -1.41 2.89
N LYS A 95 10.45 -0.52 2.52
CA LYS A 95 10.67 0.75 3.21
C LYS A 95 9.39 1.60 3.23
N LEU A 96 8.70 1.74 2.10
CA LEU A 96 7.44 2.45 2.02
C LEU A 96 6.37 1.85 2.94
N PHE A 97 6.22 0.52 2.97
CA PHE A 97 5.28 -0.16 3.87
C PHE A 97 5.57 0.13 5.35
N ILE A 98 6.84 0.09 5.74
CA ILE A 98 7.27 0.39 7.12
C ILE A 98 6.97 1.85 7.49
N LEU A 99 7.29 2.79 6.60
CA LEU A 99 7.11 4.23 6.84
C LEU A 99 5.64 4.67 6.82
N THR A 100 4.80 4.01 6.02
CA THR A 100 3.37 4.35 5.90
C THR A 100 2.52 3.80 7.06
N GLY A 101 3.07 2.93 7.90
CA GLY A 101 2.46 2.54 9.18
C GLY A 101 1.37 1.47 9.07
N TYR A 102 1.31 0.75 7.96
CA TYR A 102 0.55 -0.50 7.85
C TYR A 102 1.12 -1.60 8.75
N ASP A 103 0.37 -2.68 9.05
CA ASP A 103 0.56 -3.48 10.26
C ASP A 103 2.02 -3.94 10.49
N LYS A 104 2.68 -3.20 11.38
CA LYS A 104 4.07 -3.39 11.76
C LYS A 104 4.29 -4.70 12.50
N ALA A 105 3.26 -5.23 13.17
CA ALA A 105 3.36 -6.50 13.86
C ALA A 105 3.54 -7.63 12.83
N HIS A 106 2.75 -7.60 11.76
CA HIS A 106 2.89 -8.57 10.67
C HIS A 106 4.19 -8.38 9.89
N MET A 107 4.60 -7.13 9.56
CA MET A 107 5.93 -6.89 8.96
C MET A 107 7.05 -7.45 9.82
N LYS A 108 6.99 -7.26 11.14
CA LYS A 108 7.99 -7.80 12.06
C LYS A 108 7.98 -9.32 12.08
N THR A 109 6.82 -9.97 12.05
CA THR A 109 6.71 -11.44 11.97
C THR A 109 7.19 -11.98 10.62
N ALA A 110 6.82 -11.34 9.50
CA ALA A 110 7.26 -11.73 8.16
C ALA A 110 8.78 -11.57 7.99
N LEU A 111 9.36 -10.54 8.61
CA LEU A 111 10.81 -10.30 8.67
C LEU A 111 11.54 -11.14 9.73
N GLN A 112 10.84 -11.81 10.64
CA GLN A 112 11.45 -12.74 11.60
C GLN A 112 11.69 -14.12 11.01
N ASN A 113 11.02 -14.48 9.91
CA ASN A 113 11.36 -15.67 9.14
C ASN A 113 12.73 -15.46 8.48
N ASP A 114 13.69 -16.31 8.85
CA ASP A 114 15.13 -16.12 8.61
C ASP A 114 15.48 -15.76 7.14
N GLU A 115 14.76 -16.29 6.15
CA GLU A 115 15.07 -16.05 4.74
C GLU A 115 14.88 -14.59 4.29
N GLY A 116 13.84 -13.90 4.78
CA GLY A 116 13.56 -12.51 4.44
C GLY A 116 14.52 -11.55 5.14
N ARG A 117 14.86 -11.85 6.41
CA ARG A 117 15.77 -11.02 7.21
C ARG A 117 17.18 -11.03 6.65
N GLU A 118 17.71 -12.20 6.28
CA GLU A 118 19.09 -12.31 5.76
C GLU A 118 19.32 -11.42 4.54
N LYS A 119 18.37 -11.38 3.60
CA LYS A 119 18.48 -10.56 2.38
C LYS A 119 18.42 -9.06 2.67
N LEU A 120 17.66 -8.67 3.69
CA LEU A 120 17.50 -7.29 4.10
C LEU A 120 18.55 -6.82 5.12
N LYS A 121 19.40 -7.70 5.67
CA LYS A 121 20.48 -7.34 6.61
C LYS A 121 21.47 -6.32 6.07
N GLN A 122 21.60 -6.22 4.74
CA GLN A 122 22.44 -5.21 4.09
C GLN A 122 21.87 -3.79 4.23
N PHE A 123 20.60 -3.66 4.59
CA PHE A 123 19.91 -2.39 4.82
C PHE A 123 19.68 -2.16 6.32
N ASP A 124 19.65 -0.90 6.72
CA ASP A 124 19.35 -0.50 8.09
C ASP A 124 17.84 -0.53 8.35
N ILE A 125 17.27 -1.74 8.38
CA ILE A 125 15.84 -1.96 8.63
C ILE A 125 15.46 -1.48 10.03
N ASP A 126 16.36 -1.66 11.00
CA ASP A 126 16.14 -1.24 12.38
C ASP A 126 15.97 0.30 12.44
N HIS A 127 16.76 1.06 11.68
CA HIS A 127 16.53 2.50 11.52
C HIS A 127 15.16 2.84 10.91
N TRP A 128 14.66 2.07 9.93
CA TRP A 128 13.30 2.30 9.38
C TRP A 128 12.22 2.02 10.43
N PHE A 129 12.39 0.97 11.22
CA PHE A 129 11.49 0.66 12.33
C PHE A 129 11.56 1.72 13.42
N ASP A 130 12.74 2.21 13.78
CA ASP A 130 12.93 3.27 14.77
C ASP A 130 12.29 4.56 14.28
N ARG A 131 12.55 4.97 13.03
CA ARG A 131 11.90 6.12 12.41
C ARG A 131 10.38 5.98 12.37
N ALA A 132 9.87 4.76 12.15
CA ALA A 132 8.44 4.50 12.22
C ALA A 132 7.91 4.44 13.67
N ASN A 133 8.72 4.04 14.65
CA ASN A 133 8.36 3.77 16.03
C ASN A 133 8.66 4.91 17.00
N ASP A 134 9.37 5.95 16.56
CA ASP A 134 9.72 7.13 17.35
C ASP A 134 8.44 7.88 17.74
N ILE A 135 7.82 7.36 18.81
CA ILE A 135 6.51 7.62 19.37
C ILE A 135 5.44 7.65 18.27
N ARG A 136 4.49 6.69 18.27
CA ARG A 136 3.23 6.88 17.53
C ARG A 136 2.54 8.09 18.13
N SER A 137 2.91 9.27 17.62
CA SER A 137 2.38 10.53 18.06
C SER A 137 0.88 10.43 17.88
N LEU A 138 0.14 11.14 18.72
CA LEU A 138 -1.31 11.21 18.57
C LEU A 138 -1.70 11.49 17.10
N LYS A 139 -0.90 12.33 16.41
CA LYS A 139 -1.00 12.63 14.98
C LYS A 139 -0.93 11.37 14.09
N HIS A 140 0.05 10.48 14.26
CA HIS A 140 0.15 9.23 13.50
C HIS A 140 -1.00 8.26 13.79
N THR A 141 -1.37 8.10 15.06
CA THR A 141 -2.49 7.24 15.46
C THR A 141 -3.81 7.75 14.89
N CYS A 142 -4.06 9.07 14.96
CA CYS A 142 -5.22 9.71 14.33
C CYS A 142 -5.24 9.45 12.84
N ARG A 143 -4.11 9.60 12.13
CA ARG A 143 -4.06 9.30 10.69
C ARG A 143 -4.46 7.87 10.38
N MET A 144 -3.89 6.89 11.09
CA MET A 144 -4.21 5.48 10.87
C MET A 144 -5.70 5.22 11.09
N TRP A 145 -6.25 5.77 12.17
CA TRP A 145 -7.65 5.56 12.53
C TRP A 145 -8.62 6.23 11.55
N ILE A 146 -8.32 7.45 11.11
CA ILE A 146 -9.08 8.17 10.08
C ILE A 146 -9.06 7.37 8.79
N ARG A 147 -7.88 6.98 8.30
CA ARG A 147 -7.74 6.20 7.06
C ARG A 147 -8.49 4.88 7.13
N HIS A 148 -8.44 4.17 8.26
CA HIS A 148 -9.20 2.94 8.46
C HIS A 148 -10.72 3.15 8.34
N HIS A 149 -11.26 4.23 8.91
CA HIS A 149 -12.70 4.50 8.89
C HIS A 149 -13.23 5.02 7.56
N LEU A 150 -12.40 5.67 6.74
CA LEU A 150 -12.83 6.27 5.48
C LEU A 150 -13.04 5.22 4.36
N GLY A 151 -12.53 4.00 4.50
CA GLY A 151 -12.85 2.86 3.63
C GLY A 151 -12.54 3.06 2.14
N ASN A 152 -13.29 2.38 1.27
CA ASN A 152 -13.01 2.29 -0.18
C ASN A 152 -13.25 3.60 -0.95
N SER A 153 -14.09 4.51 -0.45
CA SER A 153 -14.28 5.85 -1.02
C SER A 153 -13.33 6.88 -0.41
N PHE A 154 -12.12 6.43 -0.04
CA PHE A 154 -11.13 7.19 0.70
C PHE A 154 -10.92 8.60 0.15
N TYR A 155 -10.61 8.73 -1.14
CA TYR A 155 -10.27 10.02 -1.74
C TYR A 155 -11.42 11.03 -1.62
N HIS A 156 -12.63 10.61 -1.99
CA HIS A 156 -13.83 11.43 -1.88
C HIS A 156 -14.11 11.81 -0.42
N ASN A 157 -14.07 10.84 0.49
CA ASN A 157 -14.39 11.07 1.90
C ASN A 157 -13.38 12.02 2.56
N VAL A 158 -12.09 11.99 2.20
CA VAL A 158 -11.11 12.96 2.71
C VAL A 158 -11.39 14.38 2.21
N MET A 159 -11.86 14.54 0.97
CA MET A 159 -12.16 15.85 0.40
C MET A 159 -13.34 16.54 1.09
N GLU A 160 -14.31 15.77 1.59
CA GLU A 160 -15.50 16.27 2.28
C GLU A 160 -15.24 16.64 3.75
N LEU A 161 -14.11 16.21 4.34
CA LEU A 161 -13.80 16.55 5.72
C LEU A 161 -13.60 18.06 5.90
N PRO A 162 -14.22 18.69 6.92
CA PRO A 162 -14.07 20.11 7.23
C PRO A 162 -12.74 20.39 7.95
N ILE A 163 -11.62 20.04 7.32
CA ILE A 163 -10.27 20.16 7.88
C ILE A 163 -9.35 20.96 6.95
N PRO A 164 -8.30 21.62 7.49
CA PRO A 164 -7.33 22.37 6.68
C PRO A 164 -6.59 21.50 5.66
N GLN A 165 -6.10 22.10 4.57
CA GLN A 165 -5.36 21.39 3.51
C GLN A 165 -4.16 20.62 4.05
N VAL A 166 -3.41 21.19 4.99
CA VAL A 166 -2.25 20.55 5.62
C VAL A 166 -2.64 19.23 6.31
N MET A 167 -3.83 19.15 6.91
CA MET A 167 -4.32 17.91 7.50
C MET A 167 -4.75 16.90 6.43
N ARG A 168 -5.34 17.37 5.32
CA ARG A 168 -5.65 16.50 4.16
C ARG A 168 -4.37 15.90 3.58
N ASP A 169 -3.35 16.72 3.34
CA ASP A 169 -2.05 16.27 2.81
C ASP A 169 -1.40 15.24 3.73
N PHE A 170 -1.49 15.45 5.04
CA PHE A 170 -1.03 14.48 6.03
C PHE A 170 -1.83 13.17 6.01
N ILE A 171 -3.16 13.21 5.85
CA ILE A 171 -4.01 12.02 5.70
C ILE A 171 -3.69 11.28 4.40
N PHE A 172 -3.40 12.01 3.31
CA PHE A 172 -2.96 11.47 2.03
C PHE A 172 -1.52 10.97 2.02
N MET A 173 -0.76 11.14 3.11
CA MET A 173 0.66 10.78 3.20
C MET A 173 1.51 11.43 2.09
N LYS A 174 1.27 12.71 1.79
CA LYS A 174 2.02 13.41 0.73
C LYS A 174 3.52 13.52 1.01
N GLU A 175 3.93 13.38 2.27
CA GLU A 175 5.35 13.35 2.65
C GLU A 175 6.12 12.13 2.09
N ILE A 176 5.43 11.13 1.51
CA ILE A 176 6.08 10.00 0.81
C ILE A 176 6.88 10.48 -0.42
N ASP A 177 6.51 11.61 -1.03
CA ASP A 177 7.20 12.15 -2.21
C ASP A 177 8.46 12.94 -1.83
N GLU A 178 8.61 13.28 -0.55
CA GLU A 178 9.74 14.04 -0.04
C GLU A 178 10.89 13.07 0.23
N ASP A 179 11.67 12.76 -0.81
CA ASP A 179 12.92 12.01 -0.65
C ASP A 179 13.83 12.77 0.34
N HIS A 180 13.95 12.26 1.57
CA HIS A 180 14.87 12.71 2.62
C HIS A 180 15.71 11.53 3.11
#